data_AF-A0A0V1LL29-F1
#
_entry.id   AF-A0A0V1LL29-F1
#
_cell.length_a   1.000
_cell.length_b   1.000
_cell.length_c   1.000
_cell.angle_alpha   90.00
_cell.angle_beta   90.00
_cell.angle_gamma   90.00
#
_symmetry.space_group_name_H-M   'P 1'
#
loop_
_entity.id
_entity.type
_entity.pdbx_description
1 polymer ?
#
loop_
_entity_poly.entity_id
_entity_poly.type
_entity_poly.pdbx_seq_one_letter_code
_entity_poly.pdbx_strand_id
1 'polypeptide(L)'
;MLLKCADVSNCGRELRHSRLWALRVSAELYSQGEKEKQLGIKVSEHCDSSITSVPLIQIKFADHVVLPLYNELKKFSNCSLTARILKHIHSNRHYWLRSLNGDTDTLTDTAKRFCLLAIKKQRLKSQLVYLDENCLLYPPDGKSVLRNLALQ
;
A
#
# COMPACT_ATOMS: atom_id res chain seq x y z
N MET A 1 -8.30 22.55 2.95
CA MET A 1 -6.98 21.96 3.27
C MET A 1 -7.07 20.74 4.18
N LEU A 2 -7.70 20.86 5.36
CA LEU A 2 -7.74 19.78 6.37
C LEU A 2 -8.37 18.48 5.87
N LEU A 3 -9.50 18.54 5.16
CA LEU A 3 -10.16 17.35 4.61
C LEU A 3 -9.27 16.59 3.61
N LYS A 4 -8.53 17.32 2.76
CA LYS A 4 -7.57 16.72 1.82
C LYS A 4 -6.41 16.03 2.55
N CYS A 5 -5.92 16.63 3.64
CA CYS A 5 -4.89 16.00 4.47
C CYS A 5 -5.42 14.75 5.16
N ALA A 6 -6.67 14.76 5.63
CA ALA A 6 -7.30 13.59 6.24
C ALA A 6 -7.38 12.40 5.27
N ASP A 7 -7.76 12.66 4.02
CA ASP A 7 -7.90 11.65 2.95
C ASP A 7 -6.58 10.90 2.67
N VAL A 8 -5.45 11.64 2.66
CA VAL A 8 -4.12 11.05 2.42
C VAL A 8 -3.32 10.78 3.70
N SER A 9 -3.98 10.84 4.87
CA SER A 9 -3.29 10.77 6.18
C SER A 9 -2.60 9.44 6.46
N ASN A 10 -2.93 8.39 5.70
CA ASN A 10 -2.34 7.06 5.82
C ASN A 10 -0.80 7.09 5.71
N CYS A 11 -0.24 7.95 4.87
CA CYS A 11 1.21 8.11 4.70
C CYS A 11 1.90 8.72 5.93
N GLY A 12 1.14 9.44 6.78
CA GLY A 12 1.60 10.06 8.01
C GLY A 12 1.30 9.28 9.29
N ARG A 13 0.75 8.05 9.17
CA ARG A 13 0.59 7.13 10.30
C ARG A 13 1.89 6.41 10.60
N GLU A 14 1.95 5.76 11.76
CA GLU A 14 3.04 4.84 12.08
C GLU A 14 3.20 3.78 11.00
N LEU A 15 4.44 3.32 10.81
CA LEU A 15 4.85 2.48 9.69
C LEU A 15 3.95 1.26 9.49
N ARG A 16 3.55 0.58 10.57
CA ARG A 16 2.64 -0.58 10.54
C ARG A 16 1.34 -0.25 9.80
N HIS A 17 0.69 0.86 10.15
CA HIS A 17 -0.57 1.30 9.56
C HIS A 17 -0.38 1.83 8.14
N SER A 18 0.67 2.64 7.93
CA SER A 18 0.97 3.19 6.61
C SER A 18 1.22 2.08 5.58
N ARG A 19 1.96 1.03 5.97
CA ARG A 19 2.20 -0.15 5.15
C ARG A 19 0.93 -0.91 4.81
N LEU A 20 0.05 -1.12 5.79
CA LEU A 20 -1.21 -1.82 5.57
C LEU A 20 -2.05 -1.14 4.49
N TRP A 21 -2.18 0.19 4.56
CA TRP A 21 -2.91 0.97 3.57
C TRP A 21 -2.23 0.99 2.22
N ALA A 22 -0.90 1.09 2.17
CA ALA A 22 -0.13 0.99 0.94
C ALA A 22 -0.39 -0.33 0.20
N LEU A 23 -0.42 -1.45 0.93
CA LEU A 23 -0.72 -2.77 0.34
C LEU A 23 -2.16 -2.86 -0.19
N ARG A 24 -3.12 -2.32 0.56
CA ARG A 24 -4.55 -2.31 0.15
C ARG A 24 -4.76 -1.51 -1.14
N VAL A 25 -4.25 -0.28 -1.20
CA VAL A 25 -4.42 0.56 -2.39
C VAL A 25 -3.68 -0.01 -3.59
N SER A 26 -2.47 -0.53 -3.43
CA SER A 26 -1.75 -1.17 -4.54
C SER A 26 -2.45 -2.43 -5.04
N ALA A 27 -3.05 -3.23 -4.16
CA ALA A 27 -3.85 -4.38 -4.58
C ALA A 27 -5.07 -3.99 -5.41
N GLU A 28 -5.73 -2.90 -5.04
CA GLU A 28 -6.85 -2.34 -5.82
C GLU A 28 -6.39 -1.86 -7.20
N LEU A 29 -5.30 -1.08 -7.26
CA LEU A 29 -4.71 -0.60 -8.52
C LEU A 29 -4.34 -1.76 -9.45
N TYR A 30 -3.67 -2.79 -8.93
CA TYR A 30 -3.30 -3.95 -9.75
C TYR A 30 -4.52 -4.76 -10.20
N SER A 31 -5.52 -4.88 -9.33
CA SER A 31 -6.79 -5.51 -9.73
C SER A 31 -7.49 -4.75 -10.84
N GLN A 32 -7.42 -3.41 -10.85
CA GLN A 32 -7.93 -2.61 -11.94
C GLN A 32 -7.11 -2.85 -13.22
N GLY A 33 -5.79 -2.85 -13.13
CA GLY A 33 -4.92 -3.07 -14.30
C GLY A 33 -5.15 -4.41 -14.98
N GLU A 34 -5.39 -5.47 -14.20
CA GLU A 34 -5.74 -6.78 -14.76
C GLU A 34 -7.11 -6.78 -15.47
N LYS A 35 -8.10 -6.03 -14.96
CA LYS A 35 -9.38 -5.86 -15.66
C LYS A 35 -9.22 -5.06 -16.94
N GLU A 36 -8.41 -4.01 -16.92
CA GLU A 36 -8.13 -3.19 -18.11
C GLU A 36 -7.47 -4.03 -19.20
N LYS A 37 -6.49 -4.89 -18.84
CA LYS A 37 -5.88 -5.87 -19.76
C LYS A 37 -6.91 -6.83 -20.34
N GLN A 38 -7.80 -7.39 -19.51
CA GLN A 38 -8.85 -8.32 -19.94
C GLN A 38 -9.86 -7.67 -20.90
N LEU A 39 -10.16 -6.39 -20.70
CA LEU A 39 -11.05 -5.62 -21.57
C LEU A 39 -10.35 -5.13 -22.85
N GLY A 40 -9.05 -5.36 -23.00
CA GLY A 40 -8.27 -4.89 -24.14
C GLY A 40 -8.13 -3.36 -24.20
N ILE A 41 -8.30 -2.67 -23.07
CA ILE A 41 -8.14 -1.22 -22.98
C ILE A 41 -6.76 -0.85 -22.43
N LYS A 42 -6.34 0.40 -22.66
CA LYS A 42 -5.08 0.92 -22.12
C LYS A 42 -5.10 0.83 -20.60
N VAL A 43 -4.08 0.18 -20.04
CA VAL A 43 -3.89 0.08 -18.58
C VAL A 43 -3.56 1.45 -18.01
N SER A 44 -4.26 1.81 -16.93
CA SER A 44 -4.10 3.06 -16.21
C SER A 44 -2.72 3.16 -15.56
N GLU A 45 -2.25 4.39 -15.35
CA GLU A 45 -0.97 4.62 -14.68
C GLU A 45 -0.96 3.98 -13.29
N HIS A 46 0.17 3.36 -12.91
CA HIS A 46 0.36 2.62 -11.65
C HIS A 46 -0.48 1.34 -11.47
N CYS A 47 -1.34 0.99 -12.43
CA CYS A 47 -2.17 -0.21 -12.36
C CYS A 47 -1.47 -1.46 -12.92
N ASP A 48 -0.36 -1.31 -13.64
CA ASP A 48 0.40 -2.45 -14.18
C ASP A 48 1.54 -2.89 -13.25
N SER A 49 1.32 -4.02 -12.58
CA SER A 49 2.29 -4.65 -11.67
C SER A 49 3.58 -5.15 -12.33
N SER A 50 3.66 -5.21 -13.66
CA SER A 50 4.88 -5.60 -14.38
C SER A 50 5.92 -4.48 -14.45
N ILE A 51 5.48 -3.23 -14.39
CA ILE A 51 6.32 -2.03 -14.55
C ILE A 51 6.35 -1.15 -13.29
N THR A 52 5.55 -1.49 -12.27
CA THR A 52 5.50 -0.74 -11.02
C THR A 52 5.61 -1.63 -9.80
N SER A 53 5.88 -1.04 -8.65
CA SER A 53 6.02 -1.74 -7.37
C SER A 53 5.40 -0.91 -6.25
N VAL A 54 4.99 -1.57 -5.16
CA VAL A 54 4.43 -0.86 -3.99
C VAL A 54 5.38 0.21 -3.48
N PRO A 55 6.70 -0.06 -3.28
CA PRO A 55 7.63 0.99 -2.86
C PRO A 55 7.65 2.18 -3.83
N LEU A 56 7.69 1.93 -5.14
CA LEU A 56 7.74 2.99 -6.15
C LEU A 56 6.49 3.86 -6.12
N ILE A 57 5.30 3.25 -6.03
CA ILE A 57 4.02 3.97 -5.91
C ILE A 57 4.02 4.85 -4.66
N GLN A 58 4.43 4.29 -3.51
CA GLN A 58 4.41 5.02 -2.23
C GLN A 58 5.42 6.17 -2.20
N ILE A 59 6.62 6.00 -2.77
CA ILE A 59 7.62 7.07 -2.88
C ILE A 59 7.08 8.20 -3.74
N LYS A 60 6.59 7.88 -4.96
CA LYS A 60 6.04 8.89 -5.87
C LYS A 60 4.86 9.64 -5.25
N PHE A 61 3.93 8.92 -4.60
CA PHE A 61 2.79 9.54 -3.95
C PHE A 61 3.21 10.44 -2.79
N ALA A 62 4.19 10.01 -1.98
CA ALA A 62 4.74 10.81 -0.92
C ALA A 62 5.37 12.12 -1.45
N ASP A 63 6.17 12.03 -2.52
CA ASP A 63 6.91 13.17 -3.09
C ASP A 63 6.04 14.17 -3.81
N HIS A 64 5.09 13.69 -4.60
CA HIS A 64 4.33 14.56 -5.51
C HIS A 64 2.97 14.99 -4.95
N VAL A 65 2.45 14.32 -3.91
CA VAL A 65 1.12 14.63 -3.35
C VAL A 65 1.21 14.93 -1.86
N VAL A 66 1.70 13.98 -1.05
CA VAL A 66 1.57 14.04 0.41
C VAL A 66 2.48 15.11 1.02
N LEU A 67 3.78 15.10 0.69
CA LEU A 67 4.74 16.06 1.24
C LEU A 67 4.39 17.51 0.86
N PRO A 68 4.09 17.85 -0.42
CA PRO A 68 3.62 19.19 -0.77
C PRO A 68 2.41 19.61 0.07
N LEU A 69 1.39 18.75 0.17
CA LEU A 69 0.16 19.04 0.91
C LEU A 69 0.42 19.29 2.41
N TYR A 70 1.21 18.42 3.06
CA TYR A 70 1.49 18.56 4.48
C TYR A 70 2.48 19.70 4.80
N ASN A 71 3.34 20.07 3.85
CA ASN A 71 4.17 21.26 3.98
C ASN A 71 3.34 22.54 3.94
N GLU A 72 2.32 22.63 3.07
CA GLU A 72 1.37 23.73 3.11
C GLU A 72 0.55 23.74 4.40
N LEU A 73 0.12 22.57 4.89
CA LEU A 73 -0.56 22.48 6.19
C LEU A 73 0.33 22.96 7.34
N LYS A 74 1.64 22.63 7.33
CA LYS A 74 2.59 23.09 8.34
C LYS A 74 2.75 24.61 8.35
N LYS A 75 2.75 25.25 7.18
CA LYS A 75 2.78 26.73 7.09
C LYS A 75 1.56 27.36 7.76
N PHE A 76 0.38 26.77 7.57
CA PHE A 76 -0.87 27.24 8.18
C PHE A 76 -0.95 26.91 9.69
N SER A 77 -0.53 25.72 10.10
CA SER A 77 -0.55 25.26 11.49
C SER A 77 0.74 24.52 11.84
N ASN A 78 1.72 25.29 12.34
CA ASN A 78 3.00 24.75 12.78
C ASN A 78 2.91 24.29 14.25
N CYS A 79 2.39 23.09 14.47
CA CYS A 79 2.19 22.51 15.80
C CYS A 79 2.87 21.14 15.93
N SER A 80 2.91 20.61 17.15
CA SER A 80 3.51 19.30 17.43
C SER A 80 2.88 18.17 16.60
N LEU A 81 1.59 18.27 16.30
CA LEU A 81 0.89 17.28 15.46
C LEU A 81 1.41 17.29 14.03
N THR A 82 1.49 18.45 13.37
CA THR A 82 1.95 18.54 11.98
C THR A 82 3.42 18.16 11.86
N ALA A 83 4.26 18.52 12.84
CA ALA A 83 5.64 18.06 12.93
C ALA A 83 5.76 16.54 13.05
N ARG A 84 4.94 15.91 13.91
CA ARG A 84 4.91 14.45 14.09
C ARG A 84 4.46 13.72 12.83
N ILE A 85 3.43 14.23 12.16
CA ILE A 85 2.94 13.64 10.91
C ILE A 85 4.02 13.69 9.82
N LEU A 86 4.68 14.85 9.63
CA LEU A 86 5.76 14.97 8.67
C LEU A 86 6.94 14.04 8.99
N LYS A 87 7.29 13.87 10.26
CA LYS A 87 8.30 12.89 10.69
C LYS A 87 7.94 11.48 10.21
N HIS A 88 6.68 11.05 10.41
CA HIS A 88 6.23 9.75 9.90
C HIS A 88 6.28 9.67 8.38
N ILE A 89 5.83 10.69 7.65
CA ILE A 89 5.88 10.71 6.18
C ILE A 89 7.32 10.49 5.70
N HIS A 90 8.29 11.21 6.26
CA HIS A 90 9.70 11.05 5.92
C HIS A 90 10.25 9.67 6.28
N SER A 91 9.96 9.16 7.49
CA SER A 91 10.40 7.82 7.91
C SER A 91 9.81 6.72 7.05
N ASN A 92 8.52 6.80 6.71
CA ASN A 92 7.83 5.83 5.86
C ASN A 92 8.36 5.88 4.43
N ARG A 93 8.59 7.08 3.87
CA ARG A 93 9.22 7.24 2.56
C ARG A 93 10.62 6.62 2.53
N HIS A 94 11.43 6.87 3.56
CA HIS A 94 12.77 6.30 3.65
C HIS A 94 12.74 4.77 3.77
N TYR A 95 11.78 4.22 4.52
CA TYR A 95 11.54 2.79 4.55
C TYR A 95 11.27 2.23 3.14
N TRP A 96 10.40 2.86 2.36
CA TRP A 96 10.11 2.42 0.99
C TRP A 96 11.32 2.53 0.05
N LEU A 97 12.16 3.56 0.21
CA LEU A 97 13.41 3.68 -0.55
C LEU A 97 14.36 2.49 -0.30
N ARG A 98 14.54 2.11 0.96
CA ARG A 98 15.32 0.91 1.32
C ARG A 98 14.71 -0.36 0.73
N SER A 99 13.38 -0.48 0.77
CA SER A 99 12.67 -1.60 0.16
C SER A 99 12.82 -1.66 -1.36
N LEU A 100 12.92 -0.51 -2.03
CA LEU A 100 13.16 -0.45 -3.48
C LEU A 100 14.60 -0.89 -3.84
N ASN A 101 15.57 -0.58 -2.98
CA ASN A 101 16.98 -0.95 -3.17
C ASN A 101 17.30 -2.41 -2.81
N GLY A 102 16.33 -3.17 -2.29
CA GLY A 102 16.53 -4.56 -1.88
C GLY A 102 17.03 -4.73 -0.44
N ASP A 103 17.15 -3.65 0.34
CA ASP A 103 17.68 -3.70 1.72
C ASP A 103 16.66 -4.26 2.75
N THR A 104 15.44 -4.60 2.32
CA THR A 104 14.41 -5.19 3.18
C THR A 104 13.89 -6.51 2.60
N ASP A 105 14.38 -7.62 3.14
CA ASP A 105 14.44 -8.92 2.47
C ASP A 105 13.14 -9.77 2.48
N THR A 106 11.99 -9.26 2.89
CA THR A 106 10.81 -10.14 3.17
C THR A 106 9.44 -9.63 2.70
N LEU A 107 9.34 -8.41 2.18
CA LEU A 107 8.03 -7.73 2.08
C LEU A 107 7.51 -7.52 0.66
N THR A 108 8.40 -7.47 -0.33
CA THR A 108 8.01 -7.46 -1.74
C THR A 108 7.25 -8.74 -2.11
N ASP A 109 7.59 -9.87 -1.48
CA ASP A 109 6.94 -11.16 -1.71
C ASP A 109 5.55 -11.22 -1.05
N THR A 110 5.42 -10.78 0.20
CA THR A 110 4.12 -10.68 0.90
C THR A 110 3.17 -9.69 0.20
N ALA A 111 3.67 -8.58 -0.31
CA ALA A 111 2.89 -7.57 -1.03
C ALA A 111 2.39 -8.08 -2.39
N LYS A 112 3.27 -8.75 -3.15
CA LYS A 112 2.90 -9.43 -4.40
C LYS A 112 1.88 -10.53 -4.14
N ARG A 113 2.11 -11.36 -3.11
CA ARG A 113 1.18 -12.43 -2.69
C ARG A 113 -0.17 -11.87 -2.27
N PHE A 114 -0.19 -10.74 -1.56
CA PHE A 114 -1.41 -10.02 -1.19
C PHE A 114 -2.19 -9.52 -2.41
N CYS A 115 -1.52 -8.83 -3.35
CA CYS A 115 -2.15 -8.34 -4.57
C CYS A 115 -2.67 -9.50 -5.44
N LEU A 116 -1.86 -10.55 -5.63
CA LEU A 116 -2.26 -11.76 -6.37
C LEU A 116 -3.44 -12.47 -5.72
N LEU A 117 -3.51 -12.53 -4.38
CA LEU A 117 -4.62 -13.13 -3.66
C LEU A 117 -5.88 -12.25 -3.70
N ALA A 118 -5.77 -10.93 -3.63
CA ALA A 118 -6.89 -10.01 -3.83
C ALA A 118 -7.49 -10.14 -5.25
N ILE A 119 -6.62 -10.28 -6.27
CA ILE A 119 -7.00 -10.57 -7.66
C ILE A 119 -7.71 -11.94 -7.77
N LYS A 120 -7.16 -13.00 -7.13
CA LYS A 120 -7.81 -14.33 -7.10
C LYS A 120 -9.15 -14.32 -6.35
N LYS A 121 -9.29 -13.51 -5.30
CA LYS A 121 -10.50 -13.39 -4.45
C LYS A 121 -11.67 -12.72 -5.16
N GLN A 122 -11.44 -11.79 -6.10
CA GLN A 122 -12.51 -11.25 -6.94
C GLN A 122 -13.17 -12.31 -7.86
N ARG A 123 -12.51 -13.45 -8.07
CA ARG A 123 -13.02 -14.60 -8.83
C ARG A 123 -13.87 -15.56 -7.97
N LEU A 124 -13.78 -15.49 -6.64
CA LEU A 124 -14.48 -16.35 -5.68
C LEU A 124 -15.41 -15.49 -4.82
N LYS A 125 -16.63 -15.23 -5.31
CA LYS A 125 -17.71 -14.59 -4.52
C LYS A 125 -17.91 -15.37 -3.21
N SER A 126 -17.30 -14.99 -2.06
CA SER A 126 -17.88 -15.19 -0.70
C SER A 126 -16.98 -15.06 0.54
N GLN A 127 -15.64 -14.92 0.52
CA GLN A 127 -14.87 -14.93 1.79
C GLN A 127 -14.00 -13.70 2.02
N LEU A 128 -14.35 -12.88 3.03
CA LEU A 128 -13.55 -11.74 3.53
C LEU A 128 -12.25 -12.23 4.19
N VAL A 129 -11.13 -12.15 3.47
CA VAL A 129 -9.79 -12.29 4.04
C VAL A 129 -9.42 -11.04 4.86
N TYR A 130 -9.02 -11.24 6.12
CA TYR A 130 -8.56 -10.20 7.05
C TYR A 130 -7.03 -10.18 7.14
N LEU A 131 -6.47 -8.99 7.40
CA LEU A 131 -5.04 -8.79 7.68
C LEU A 131 -4.88 -8.67 9.19
N ASP A 132 -4.01 -9.48 9.79
CA ASP A 132 -3.66 -9.34 11.21
C ASP A 132 -2.59 -8.24 11.43
N GLU A 133 -2.13 -8.16 12.68
CA GLU A 133 -1.10 -7.23 13.12
C GLU A 133 0.24 -7.36 12.38
N ASN A 134 0.49 -8.54 11.79
CA ASN A 134 1.71 -8.91 11.07
C ASN A 134 1.56 -8.84 9.55
N CYS A 135 0.43 -8.33 9.04
CA CYS A 135 0.07 -8.33 7.62
C CYS A 135 -0.12 -9.74 7.01
N LEU A 136 -0.44 -10.74 7.83
CA LEU A 136 -0.77 -12.10 7.38
C LEU A 136 -2.27 -12.19 7.03
N LEU A 137 -2.57 -13.00 6.02
CA LEU A 137 -3.93 -13.21 5.52
C LEU A 137 -4.63 -14.35 6.26
N TYR A 138 -5.80 -14.06 6.82
CA TYR A 138 -6.65 -15.05 7.47
C TYR A 138 -8.00 -15.16 6.76
N PRO A 139 -8.51 -16.38 6.52
CA PRO A 139 -9.91 -16.56 6.22
C PRO A 139 -10.76 -16.11 7.44
N PRO A 140 -12.06 -15.85 7.25
CA PRO A 140 -12.95 -15.38 8.32
C PRO A 140 -13.03 -16.32 9.54
N ASP A 141 -12.60 -17.57 9.39
CA ASP A 141 -12.59 -18.62 10.40
C ASP A 141 -11.31 -18.66 11.27
N GLY A 142 -10.36 -17.75 11.03
CA GLY A 142 -9.15 -17.58 11.85
C GLY A 142 -8.09 -18.68 11.69
N LYS A 143 -8.24 -19.60 10.72
CA LYS A 143 -7.27 -20.69 10.52
C LYS A 143 -6.20 -20.30 9.51
N SER A 144 -4.96 -20.32 9.98
CA SER A 144 -3.74 -19.88 9.30
C SER A 144 -3.49 -20.57 7.95
N VAL A 145 -3.56 -19.81 6.85
CA VAL A 145 -3.12 -20.27 5.52
C VAL A 145 -1.65 -19.91 5.34
N LEU A 146 -0.77 -20.73 5.94
CA LEU A 146 0.65 -20.81 5.53
C LEU A 146 1.10 -22.23 5.17
N ARG A 147 0.21 -23.23 5.15
CA ARG A 147 0.65 -24.62 4.90
C ARG A 147 0.58 -25.11 3.45
N ASN A 148 -0.14 -24.45 2.53
CA ASN A 148 -0.44 -25.08 1.23
C ASN A 148 0.03 -24.32 -0.04
N LEU A 149 0.97 -23.38 0.07
CA LEU A 149 1.55 -22.70 -1.12
C LEU A 149 3.07 -22.84 -1.21
N ALA A 150 3.63 -23.90 -0.62
CA ALA A 150 5.03 -24.30 -0.78
C ALA A 150 5.20 -25.68 -1.46
N LEU A 151 4.11 -26.29 -1.97
CA LEU A 151 4.14 -27.67 -2.50
C LEU A 151 3.34 -27.89 -3.80
N GLN A 152 3.15 -26.85 -4.61
CA GLN A 152 2.72 -27.00 -6.02
C GLN A 152 3.41 -25.95 -6.87
#